data_AF-A0A3D3PB69-F1
#
_entry.id   AF-A0A3D3PB69-F1
#
_cell.length_a   1.000
_cell.length_b   1.000
_cell.length_c   1.000
_cell.angle_alpha   90.00
_cell.angle_beta   90.00
_cell.angle_gamma   90.00
#
_symmetry.space_group_name_H-M   'P 1'
#
loop_
_entity.id
_entity.type
_entity.pdbx_description
1 polymer ?
#
loop_
_entity_poly.entity_id
_entity_poly.type
_entity_poly.pdbx_seq_one_letter_code
_entity_poly.pdbx_strand_id
1 'polypeptide(L)'
;VHISADGKTGTFDKNKDFISFPGGSKKFTIRYDSISGKYWTLSNYIPDAVKAVNQGADPASIRNTLALMSSTDLINWKVNKIVLSHPDVSKHAFQYVDWLFSGKDIILLSRTAYDDAEGGAHRGHDANYLTFHRIIDFRKNTKIINN
;
A
#
# COMPACT_ATOMS: atom_id res chain seq x y z
N VAL A 1 6.81 18.43 -3.43
CA VAL A 1 6.39 19.54 -4.33
C VAL A 1 6.00 20.69 -3.44
N HIS A 2 6.57 21.85 -3.67
CA HIS A 2 6.25 23.08 -2.96
C HIS A 2 5.38 23.94 -3.86
N ILE A 3 4.29 24.48 -3.33
CA ILE A 3 3.35 25.31 -4.08
C ILE A 3 3.42 26.72 -3.52
N SER A 4 3.54 27.72 -4.39
CA SER A 4 3.49 29.14 -4.00
C SER A 4 2.16 29.48 -3.33
N ALA A 5 2.14 30.51 -2.49
CA ALA A 5 0.94 30.90 -1.74
C ALA A 5 -0.26 31.24 -2.65
N ASP A 6 -0.01 31.68 -3.89
CA ASP A 6 -1.03 31.98 -4.90
C ASP A 6 -1.49 30.74 -5.71
N GLY A 7 -0.88 29.57 -5.45
CA GLY A 7 -1.18 28.32 -6.14
C GLY A 7 -0.66 28.21 -7.57
N LYS A 8 0.06 29.21 -8.09
CA LYS A 8 0.41 29.29 -9.52
C LYS A 8 1.76 28.67 -9.87
N THR A 9 2.65 28.48 -8.90
CA THR A 9 3.99 27.96 -9.13
C THR A 9 4.22 26.72 -8.29
N GLY A 10 4.63 25.63 -8.95
CA GLY A 10 5.07 24.39 -8.30
C GLY A 10 6.56 24.17 -8.51
N THR A 11 7.28 23.85 -7.44
CA THR A 11 8.69 23.46 -7.49
C THR A 11 8.91 22.08 -6.89
N PHE A 12 9.91 21.36 -7.40
CA PHE A 12 10.31 20.06 -6.90
C PHE A 12 11.81 19.84 -7.11
N ASP A 13 12.54 19.60 -6.03
CA ASP A 13 13.94 19.20 -6.03
C ASP A 13 14.03 17.68 -5.82
N LYS A 14 14.36 16.94 -6.88
CA LYS A 14 14.47 15.47 -6.83
C LYS A 14 15.47 14.95 -5.79
N ASN A 15 16.42 15.78 -5.35
CA ASN A 15 17.41 15.35 -4.36
C ASN A 15 16.95 15.59 -2.92
N LYS A 16 15.88 16.37 -2.70
CA LYS A 16 15.43 16.80 -1.37
C LYS A 16 13.96 16.49 -1.08
N ASP A 17 13.12 16.46 -2.11
CA ASP A 17 11.66 16.44 -1.95
C ASP A 17 11.05 15.04 -2.06
N PHE A 18 11.84 14.02 -2.40
CA PHE A 18 11.39 12.64 -2.26
C PHE A 18 11.38 12.23 -0.80
N ILE A 19 10.25 11.67 -0.37
CA ILE A 19 10.08 11.09 0.96
C ILE A 19 10.13 9.57 0.87
N SER A 20 10.58 8.93 1.95
CA SER A 20 10.50 7.47 2.06
C SER A 20 9.07 7.07 2.38
N PHE A 21 8.30 6.75 1.32
CA PHE A 21 6.95 6.21 1.46
C PHE A 21 6.93 4.73 1.01
N PRO A 22 6.82 3.76 1.94
CA PRO A 22 6.81 2.36 1.58
C PRO A 22 5.63 2.01 0.65
N GLY A 23 5.95 1.56 -0.57
CA GLY A 23 4.94 1.30 -1.60
C GLY A 23 4.48 2.51 -2.41
N GLY A 24 5.12 3.68 -2.23
CA GLY A 24 4.80 4.91 -2.96
C GLY A 24 5.00 4.84 -4.48
N SER A 25 5.67 3.81 -5.00
CA SER A 25 5.82 3.54 -6.44
C SER A 25 4.60 2.83 -7.07
N LYS A 26 3.55 2.54 -6.29
CA LYS A 26 2.27 1.98 -6.79
C LYS A 26 1.10 2.87 -6.39
N LYS A 27 -0.10 2.56 -6.89
CA LYS A 27 -1.34 3.23 -6.47
C LYS A 27 -1.55 3.07 -4.97
N PHE A 28 -1.84 4.17 -4.29
CA PHE A 28 -2.29 4.21 -2.90
C PHE A 28 -3.46 5.19 -2.75
N THR A 29 -4.27 5.01 -1.70
CA THR A 29 -5.30 5.96 -1.27
C THR A 29 -5.06 6.32 0.19
N ILE A 30 -4.95 7.62 0.50
CA ILE A 30 -4.77 8.12 1.87
C ILE A 30 -6.08 8.73 2.37
N ARG A 31 -6.47 8.45 3.61
CA ARG A 31 -7.62 9.10 4.28
C ARG A 31 -7.27 9.49 5.70
N TYR A 32 -7.76 10.64 6.14
CA TYR A 32 -7.60 11.13 7.50
C TYR A 32 -8.66 10.53 8.42
N ASP A 33 -8.23 10.06 9.59
CA ASP A 33 -9.09 9.60 10.67
C ASP A 33 -9.06 10.59 11.84
N SER A 34 -10.15 11.33 12.02
CA SER A 34 -10.27 12.33 13.10
C SER A 34 -10.26 11.71 14.50
N ILE A 35 -10.58 10.43 14.65
CA ILE A 35 -10.61 9.75 15.96
C ILE A 35 -9.19 9.49 16.45
N SER A 36 -8.30 9.02 15.58
CA SER A 36 -6.88 8.77 15.95
C SER A 36 -5.94 9.93 15.66
N GLY A 37 -6.40 10.96 14.94
CA GLY A 37 -5.55 12.07 14.49
C GLY A 37 -4.47 11.64 13.49
N LYS A 38 -4.74 10.60 12.69
CA LYS A 38 -3.76 10.01 11.77
C LYS A 38 -4.31 9.92 10.36
N TYR A 39 -3.42 10.01 9.39
CA TYR A 39 -3.63 9.56 8.03
C TYR A 39 -3.38 8.06 7.94
N TRP A 40 -4.27 7.36 7.27
CA TRP A 40 -4.17 5.93 7.02
C TRP A 40 -4.07 5.67 5.52
N THR A 41 -3.41 4.58 5.14
CA THR A 41 -3.32 4.13 3.75
C THR A 41 -3.14 2.62 3.68
N LEU A 42 -3.55 2.05 2.55
CA LEU A 42 -3.22 0.69 2.12
C LEU A 42 -2.36 0.82 0.87
N SER A 43 -1.12 0.32 0.93
CA SER A 43 -0.21 0.32 -0.22
C SER A 43 0.64 -0.93 -0.27
N ASN A 44 1.22 -1.19 -1.45
CA ASN A 44 2.04 -2.36 -1.68
C ASN A 44 3.46 -2.18 -1.12
N TYR A 45 3.63 -2.48 0.16
CA TYR A 45 4.92 -2.57 0.83
C TYR A 45 5.76 -3.72 0.25
N ILE A 46 7.08 -3.54 0.14
CA ILE A 46 8.00 -4.62 -0.21
C ILE A 46 8.83 -4.94 1.05
N PRO A 47 8.59 -6.06 1.75
CA PRO A 47 9.39 -6.48 2.89
C PRO A 47 10.87 -6.65 2.53
N ASP A 48 11.77 -6.43 3.49
CA ASP A 48 13.22 -6.50 3.21
C ASP A 48 13.67 -7.88 2.74
N ALA A 49 13.07 -8.96 3.26
CA ALA A 49 13.29 -10.32 2.76
C ALA A 49 12.89 -10.47 1.28
N VAL A 50 11.81 -9.82 0.84
CA VAL A 50 11.39 -9.82 -0.57
C VAL A 50 12.34 -8.97 -1.42
N LYS A 51 12.81 -7.82 -0.92
CA LYS A 51 13.82 -7.02 -1.62
C LYS A 51 15.13 -7.79 -1.81
N ALA A 52 15.58 -8.49 -0.76
CA ALA A 52 16.87 -9.18 -0.75
C ALA A 52 16.97 -10.24 -1.85
N VAL A 53 15.87 -10.94 -2.14
CA VAL A 53 15.81 -11.98 -3.19
C VAL A 53 15.40 -11.45 -4.57
N ASN A 54 15.03 -10.17 -4.68
CA ASN A 54 14.61 -9.51 -5.94
C ASN A 54 15.47 -8.27 -6.25
N GLN A 55 16.78 -8.34 -6.01
CA GLN A 55 17.69 -7.22 -6.30
C GLN A 55 17.68 -6.88 -7.79
N GLY A 56 17.63 -5.58 -8.11
CA GLY A 56 17.56 -5.09 -9.49
C GLY A 56 16.17 -5.14 -10.14
N ALA A 57 15.18 -5.78 -9.51
CA ALA A 57 13.80 -5.72 -9.98
C ALA A 57 13.22 -4.32 -9.81
N ASP A 58 12.38 -3.89 -10.75
CA ASP A 58 11.63 -2.65 -10.63
C ASP A 58 10.65 -2.73 -9.44
N PRO A 59 10.79 -1.87 -8.40
CA PRO A 59 9.88 -1.87 -7.26
C PRO A 59 8.41 -1.65 -7.62
N ALA A 60 8.11 -1.03 -8.77
CA ALA A 60 6.75 -0.85 -9.26
C ALA A 60 6.12 -2.15 -9.76
N SER A 61 6.92 -3.19 -10.06
CA SER A 61 6.44 -4.50 -10.49
C SER A 61 6.04 -5.42 -9.32
N ILE A 62 6.62 -5.25 -8.13
CA ILE A 62 6.40 -6.14 -6.96
C ILE A 62 5.19 -5.69 -6.13
N ARG A 63 4.09 -6.46 -6.20
CA ARG A 63 2.74 -6.08 -5.69
C ARG A 63 2.08 -7.15 -4.81
N ASN A 64 2.83 -8.18 -4.43
CA ASN A 64 2.38 -9.36 -3.70
C ASN A 64 2.14 -9.14 -2.21
N THR A 65 2.43 -7.96 -1.66
CA THR A 65 2.23 -7.64 -0.24
C THR A 65 1.45 -6.33 -0.11
N LEU A 66 0.37 -6.32 0.66
CA LEU A 66 -0.47 -5.16 0.96
C LEU A 66 -0.37 -4.85 2.45
N ALA A 67 0.04 -3.62 2.79
CA ALA A 67 0.21 -3.20 4.17
C ALA A 67 -0.72 -2.05 4.54
N LEU A 68 -1.29 -2.11 5.74
CA LEU A 68 -1.92 -0.99 6.40
C LEU A 68 -0.82 -0.12 7.03
N MET A 69 -0.82 1.16 6.70
CA MET A 69 0.16 2.13 7.19
C MET A 69 -0.54 3.37 7.73
N SER A 70 0.17 4.10 8.59
CA SER A 70 -0.32 5.37 9.14
C SER A 70 0.78 6.41 9.22
N SER A 71 0.39 7.68 9.14
CA SER A 71 1.26 8.84 9.34
C SER A 71 0.51 9.93 10.10
N THR A 72 1.22 10.76 10.86
CA THR A 72 0.67 11.96 11.51
C THR A 72 0.90 13.23 10.70
N ASP A 73 1.80 13.19 9.70
CA ASP A 73 2.31 14.36 8.99
C ASP A 73 2.37 14.19 7.45
N LEU A 74 1.91 13.05 6.93
CA LEU A 74 1.99 12.64 5.51
C LEU A 74 3.42 12.40 4.99
N ILE A 75 4.44 12.58 5.82
CA ILE A 75 5.86 12.46 5.46
C ILE A 75 6.43 11.16 6.03
N ASN A 76 6.23 10.94 7.33
CA ASN A 76 6.75 9.81 8.07
C ASN A 76 5.67 8.72 8.17
N TRP A 77 5.92 7.57 7.53
CA TRP A 77 4.96 6.48 7.45
C TRP A 77 5.40 5.27 8.28
N LYS A 78 4.49 4.77 9.12
CA LYS A 78 4.65 3.54 9.89
C LYS A 78 3.90 2.40 9.22
N VAL A 79 4.59 1.27 9.00
CA VAL A 79 3.95 -0.01 8.66
C VAL A 79 3.31 -0.61 9.91
N ASN A 80 1.98 -0.70 9.91
CA ASN A 80 1.23 -1.15 11.09
C ASN A 80 0.90 -2.65 11.04
N LYS A 81 0.56 -3.16 9.85
CA LYS A 81 0.15 -4.56 9.66
C LYS A 81 0.23 -4.96 8.19
N ILE A 82 0.70 -6.18 7.93
CA ILE A 82 0.48 -6.83 6.62
C ILE A 82 -0.93 -7.39 6.59
N VAL A 83 -1.70 -6.97 5.59
CA VAL A 83 -3.12 -7.33 5.43
C VAL A 83 -3.26 -8.53 4.52
N LEU A 84 -2.54 -8.53 3.40
CA LEU A 84 -2.48 -9.63 2.44
C LEU A 84 -1.04 -9.81 1.99
N SER A 85 -0.59 -11.05 1.84
CA SER A 85 0.72 -11.35 1.26
C SER A 85 0.72 -12.68 0.54
N HIS A 86 1.58 -12.81 -0.46
CA HIS A 86 1.84 -14.05 -1.17
C HIS A 86 3.35 -14.17 -1.46
N PRO A 87 3.98 -15.36 -1.40
CA PRO A 87 5.42 -15.49 -1.65
C PRO A 87 5.82 -15.19 -3.11
N ASP A 88 4.96 -15.51 -4.08
CA ASP A 88 5.23 -15.27 -5.49
C ASP A 88 5.02 -13.79 -5.86
N VAL A 89 6.11 -13.09 -6.23
CA VAL A 89 6.09 -11.68 -6.66
C VAL A 89 5.63 -11.48 -8.11
N SER A 90 5.68 -12.55 -8.92
CA SER A 90 5.53 -12.51 -10.37
C SER A 90 4.09 -12.72 -10.83
N LYS A 91 3.37 -13.67 -10.20
CA LYS A 91 1.98 -14.00 -10.56
C LYS A 91 0.94 -13.38 -9.65
N HIS A 92 1.30 -13.14 -8.38
CA HIS A 92 0.35 -12.77 -7.35
C HIS A 92 0.46 -11.30 -6.95
N ALA A 93 -0.69 -10.64 -6.78
CA ALA A 93 -0.74 -9.23 -6.39
C ALA A 93 -2.05 -8.81 -5.75
N PHE A 94 -1.96 -7.81 -4.86
CA PHE A 94 -3.10 -7.18 -4.20
C PHE A 94 -3.03 -5.66 -4.41
N GLN A 95 -3.48 -5.20 -5.57
CA GLN A 95 -3.12 -3.87 -6.08
C GLN A 95 -4.34 -2.98 -6.32
N TYR A 96 -4.06 -1.71 -6.60
CA TYR A 96 -5.07 -0.68 -6.90
C TYR A 96 -6.13 -0.49 -5.80
N VAL A 97 -5.80 -0.90 -4.57
CA VAL A 97 -6.75 -0.94 -3.45
C VAL A 97 -7.37 0.40 -3.19
N ASP A 98 -8.70 0.45 -3.19
CA ASP A 98 -9.46 1.59 -2.65
C ASP A 98 -10.32 1.12 -1.48
N TRP A 99 -10.56 2.03 -0.54
CA TRP A 99 -11.07 1.65 0.77
C TRP A 99 -11.80 2.80 1.46
N LEU A 100 -12.65 2.46 2.44
CA LEU A 100 -13.43 3.40 3.24
C LEU A 100 -13.43 2.97 4.72
N PHE A 101 -13.61 3.94 5.62
CA PHE A 101 -13.95 3.65 7.00
C PHE A 101 -15.38 3.10 7.08
N SER A 102 -15.57 2.05 7.88
CA SER A 102 -16.87 1.50 8.25
C SER A 102 -16.94 1.43 9.77
N GLY A 103 -17.27 2.57 10.39
CA GLY A 103 -17.21 2.72 11.85
C GLY A 103 -15.80 2.52 12.41
N LYS A 104 -15.61 1.43 13.16
CA LYS A 104 -14.30 1.05 13.71
C LYS A 104 -13.43 0.21 12.75
N ASP A 105 -13.97 -0.18 11.61
CA ASP A 105 -13.33 -1.05 10.64
C ASP A 105 -12.90 -0.27 9.38
N ILE A 106 -12.12 -0.92 8.53
CA ILE A 106 -11.91 -0.55 7.13
C ILE A 106 -12.55 -1.61 6.24
N ILE A 107 -13.26 -1.19 5.19
CA ILE A 107 -13.67 -2.04 4.07
C ILE A 107 -12.89 -1.64 2.82
N LEU A 108 -12.48 -2.61 2.01
CA LEU A 108 -11.64 -2.36 0.84
C LEU A 108 -11.96 -3.29 -0.33
N LEU A 109 -11.72 -2.79 -1.54
CA LEU A 109 -11.70 -3.58 -2.76
C LEU A 109 -10.26 -3.66 -3.29
N SER A 110 -9.84 -4.82 -3.78
CA SER A 110 -8.52 -5.04 -4.39
C SER A 110 -8.66 -5.62 -5.78
N ARG A 111 -7.92 -5.05 -6.75
CA ARG A 111 -7.60 -5.77 -7.98
C ARG A 111 -6.60 -6.84 -7.63
N THR A 112 -7.01 -8.09 -7.70
CA THR A 112 -6.25 -9.22 -7.20
C THR A 112 -5.84 -10.12 -8.36
N ALA A 113 -4.55 -10.39 -8.45
CA ALA A 113 -3.99 -11.43 -9.30
C ALA A 113 -3.73 -12.65 -8.40
N TYR A 114 -4.41 -13.76 -8.67
CA TYR A 114 -4.34 -14.98 -7.86
C TYR A 114 -4.59 -16.22 -8.72
N ASP A 115 -4.31 -17.39 -8.16
CA ASP A 115 -4.69 -18.68 -8.74
C ASP A 115 -6.20 -18.82 -8.91
N ASP A 116 -6.61 -19.41 -10.03
CA ASP A 116 -7.98 -19.79 -10.36
C ASP A 116 -8.00 -21.22 -10.93
N ALA A 117 -9.18 -21.69 -11.35
CA ALA A 117 -9.33 -23.05 -11.88
C ALA A 117 -8.59 -23.31 -13.21
N GLU A 118 -8.11 -22.26 -13.89
CA GLU A 118 -7.47 -22.31 -15.21
C GLU A 118 -5.96 -22.04 -15.15
N GLY A 119 -5.40 -21.90 -13.94
CA GLY A 119 -3.97 -21.68 -13.73
C GLY A 119 -3.58 -20.27 -13.30
N GLY A 120 -4.57 -19.40 -13.02
CA GLY A 120 -4.37 -18.11 -12.37
C GLY A 120 -4.01 -16.94 -13.29
N ALA A 121 -3.74 -15.80 -12.67
CA ALA A 121 -3.40 -14.57 -13.37
C ALA A 121 -2.15 -14.72 -14.25
N HIS A 122 -2.16 -14.08 -15.43
CA HIS A 122 -1.01 -14.09 -16.34
C HIS A 122 0.27 -13.53 -15.67
N ARG A 123 0.11 -12.46 -14.87
CA ARG A 123 1.15 -11.86 -14.02
C ARG A 123 0.48 -10.98 -12.95
N GLY A 124 1.24 -10.57 -11.94
CA GLY A 124 0.75 -9.77 -10.83
C GLY A 124 0.06 -8.47 -11.26
N HIS A 125 0.46 -7.85 -12.37
CA HIS A 125 -0.19 -6.64 -12.87
C HIS A 125 -1.57 -6.90 -13.50
N ASP A 126 -1.80 -8.10 -14.04
CA ASP A 126 -2.96 -8.43 -14.85
C ASP A 126 -3.96 -9.23 -14.00
N ALA A 127 -4.57 -8.53 -13.04
CA ALA A 127 -5.51 -9.09 -12.08
C ALA A 127 -6.73 -9.75 -12.76
N ASN A 128 -7.05 -10.98 -12.33
CA ASN A 128 -8.21 -11.79 -12.73
C ASN A 128 -9.39 -11.69 -11.74
N TYR A 129 -9.19 -11.09 -10.57
CA TYR A 129 -10.24 -10.91 -9.56
C TYR A 129 -10.42 -9.46 -9.10
N LEU A 130 -11.63 -9.16 -8.64
CA LEU A 130 -11.94 -8.03 -7.76
C LEU A 130 -12.41 -8.59 -6.42
N THR A 131 -11.60 -8.44 -5.37
CA THR A 131 -11.87 -9.04 -4.06
C THR A 131 -12.28 -7.98 -3.04
N PHE A 132 -13.22 -8.34 -2.16
CA PHE A 132 -13.67 -7.49 -1.05
C PHE A 132 -13.09 -7.99 0.27
N HIS A 133 -12.58 -7.07 1.10
CA HIS A 133 -12.02 -7.40 2.41
C HIS A 133 -12.49 -6.41 3.48
N ARG A 134 -12.42 -6.85 4.74
CA ARG A 134 -12.68 -6.02 5.92
C ARG A 134 -11.53 -6.16 6.93
N ILE A 135 -10.97 -5.04 7.36
CA ILE A 135 -10.00 -4.97 8.46
C ILE A 135 -10.75 -4.53 9.71
N ILE A 136 -11.00 -5.48 10.61
CA ILE A 136 -11.74 -5.23 11.85
C ILE A 136 -10.89 -4.41 12.82
N ASP A 137 -11.49 -3.40 13.44
CA ASP A 137 -10.88 -2.60 14.53
C ASP A 137 -9.46 -2.13 14.20
N PHE A 138 -9.29 -1.53 13.02
CA PHE A 138 -7.98 -1.25 12.41
C PHE A 138 -7.07 -0.37 13.28
N ARG A 139 -7.66 0.43 14.18
CA ARG A 139 -6.94 1.29 15.13
C ARG A 139 -6.26 0.49 16.24
N LYS A 140 -6.80 -0.68 16.62
CA LYS A 140 -6.25 -1.56 17.66
C LYS A 140 -5.47 -2.73 17.09
N ASN A 141 -5.82 -3.20 15.89
CA ASN A 141 -5.18 -4.33 15.21
C ASN A 141 -3.86 -3.97 14.51
N THR A 142 -2.98 -3.21 15.17
CA THR A 142 -1.64 -2.87 14.70
C THR A 142 -0.59 -3.70 15.45
N LYS A 143 -0.73 -5.03 15.46
CA LYS A 143 0.30 -5.89 16.04
C LYS A 143 1.59 -5.68 15.26
N ILE A 144 2.60 -5.20 15.97
CA ILE A 144 3.96 -5.00 15.48
C ILE A 144 4.45 -6.34 14.94
N ILE A 145 4.82 -6.36 13.66
CA ILE A 145 5.59 -7.48 13.11
C ILE A 145 7.02 -7.17 13.54
N ASN A 146 7.50 -7.87 14.57
CA ASN A 146 8.91 -7.85 14.91
C ASN A 146 9.65 -8.53 13.76
N ASN A 147 10.68 -7.83 13.25
CA ASN A 147 11.62 -8.33 12.26
C ASN A 147 12.29 -9.63 12.72
#